data_AF-A0A7W1B9N6-F1
#
_entry.id   AF-A0A7W1B9N6-F1
#
_cell.length_a   1.000
_cell.length_b   1.000
_cell.length_c   1.000
_cell.angle_alpha   90.00
_cell.angle_beta   90.00
_cell.angle_gamma   90.00
#
_symmetry.space_group_name_H-M   'P 1'
#
loop_
_entity.id
_entity.type
_entity.pdbx_description
1 polymer ?
#
loop_
_entity_poly.entity_id
_entity_poly.type
_entity_poly.pdbx_seq_one_letter_code
_entity_poly.pdbx_strand_id
1 'polypeptide(L)'
;MKFTLSATKQEANDTFSFIFAPEQPLQWKAGQLLRYVLNHPNPDDRGVERFFSIASAPHEKHVMLTTRFAPKSSSFKKALKNLRPGDAIEAHDLEGDFVVDDSETTFVFIAGGIGITPFRAIFARPGLQQETAKRAASLRKWWQRFSVSKRTGCIKRAAPRVQNRLCR
;
A
#
# COMPACT_ATOMS: atom_id res chain seq x y z
N MET A 1 -2.15 -10.55 20.29
CA MET A 1 -3.29 -9.62 20.52
C MET A 1 -4.47 -10.04 19.65
N LYS A 2 -5.69 -9.75 20.05
CA LYS A 2 -6.90 -10.24 19.38
C LYS A 2 -7.47 -9.23 18.37
N PHE A 3 -7.93 -9.75 17.24
CA PHE A 3 -8.47 -9.02 16.11
C PHE A 3 -9.81 -9.62 15.72
N THR A 4 -10.85 -8.80 15.62
CA THR A 4 -12.19 -9.25 15.21
C THR A 4 -12.41 -8.90 13.75
N LEU A 5 -12.87 -9.87 12.94
CA LEU A 5 -13.23 -9.63 11.55
C LEU A 5 -14.46 -8.73 11.51
N SER A 6 -14.33 -7.54 10.92
CA SER A 6 -15.44 -6.61 10.73
C SER A 6 -16.15 -6.85 9.38
N ALA A 7 -15.37 -7.07 8.33
CA ALA A 7 -15.90 -7.27 6.98
C ALA A 7 -14.91 -8.01 6.08
N THR A 8 -15.44 -8.69 5.07
CA THR A 8 -14.67 -9.26 3.97
C THR A 8 -15.09 -8.57 2.68
N LYS A 9 -14.13 -8.08 1.90
CA LYS A 9 -14.33 -7.40 0.62
C LYS A 9 -13.67 -8.21 -0.50
N GLN A 10 -14.39 -8.41 -1.60
CA GLN A 10 -13.80 -8.98 -2.81
C GLN A 10 -13.17 -7.85 -3.64
N GLU A 11 -11.86 -7.96 -3.90
CA GLU A 11 -11.12 -6.98 -4.71
C GLU A 11 -10.99 -7.43 -6.17
N ALA A 12 -10.93 -8.75 -6.41
CA ALA A 12 -10.93 -9.37 -7.73
C ALA A 12 -11.44 -10.82 -7.63
N ASN A 13 -11.54 -11.54 -8.76
CA ASN A 13 -12.06 -12.92 -8.83
C ASN A 13 -11.54 -13.83 -7.71
N ASP A 14 -10.21 -13.89 -7.53
CA ASP A 14 -9.55 -14.75 -6.54
C ASP A 14 -8.90 -13.96 -5.39
N THR A 15 -9.18 -12.67 -5.25
CA THR A 15 -8.49 -11.79 -4.29
C THR A 15 -9.48 -11.15 -3.35
N PHE A 16 -9.25 -11.36 -2.05
CA PHE A 16 -10.13 -10.86 -0.99
C PHE A 16 -9.31 -10.09 0.05
N SER A 17 -9.95 -9.07 0.61
CA SER A 17 -9.48 -8.27 1.74
C SER A 17 -10.32 -8.57 2.96
N PHE A 18 -9.67 -8.92 4.06
CA PHE A 18 -10.26 -9.17 5.36
C PHE A 18 -9.93 -7.97 6.25
N ILE A 19 -10.97 -7.28 6.73
CA ILE A 19 -10.85 -6.06 7.53
C ILE A 19 -11.04 -6.44 8.99
N PHE A 20 -9.97 -6.31 9.76
CA PHE A 20 -9.95 -6.62 11.17
C PHE A 20 -9.93 -5.36 12.04
N ALA A 21 -10.76 -5.33 13.06
CA ALA A 21 -10.69 -4.37 14.15
C ALA A 21 -9.81 -4.95 15.27
N PRO A 22 -8.69 -4.31 15.63
CA PRO A 22 -7.91 -4.74 16.79
C PRO A 22 -8.68 -4.40 18.07
N GLU A 23 -8.65 -5.29 19.07
CA GLU A 23 -9.30 -5.02 20.38
C GLU A 23 -8.58 -3.92 21.17
N GLN A 24 -7.31 -3.68 20.88
CA GLN A 24 -6.49 -2.64 21.49
C GLN A 24 -5.82 -1.78 20.41
N PRO A 25 -5.52 -0.49 20.67
CA PRO A 25 -4.83 0.35 19.70
C PRO A 25 -3.51 -0.27 19.23
N LEU A 26 -3.40 -0.55 17.93
CA LEU A 26 -2.16 -0.99 17.29
C LEU A 26 -1.46 0.21 16.65
N GLN A 27 -0.17 0.37 16.91
CA GLN A 27 0.68 1.33 16.20
C GLN A 27 1.59 0.57 15.25
N TRP A 28 1.49 0.86 13.94
CA TRP A 28 2.35 0.28 12.91
C TRP A 28 2.79 1.37 11.93
N LYS A 29 3.80 1.07 11.13
CA LYS A 29 4.18 1.87 9.97
C LYS A 29 3.62 1.24 8.70
N ALA A 30 3.17 2.08 7.77
CA ALA A 30 2.64 1.62 6.50
C ALA A 30 3.69 0.82 5.71
N GLY A 31 3.33 -0.41 5.31
CA GLY A 31 4.20 -1.35 4.59
C GLY A 31 4.80 -2.46 5.46
N GLN A 32 4.61 -2.41 6.78
CA GLN A 32 4.95 -3.51 7.68
C GLN A 32 4.06 -4.74 7.49
N LEU A 33 4.53 -5.85 8.04
CA LEU A 33 3.87 -7.15 8.08
C LEU A 33 3.62 -7.57 9.53
N LEU A 34 2.61 -8.42 9.70
CA LEU A 34 2.11 -8.89 10.99
C LEU A 34 1.99 -10.41 10.95
N ARG A 35 2.36 -11.08 12.04
CA ARG A 35 2.17 -12.52 12.21
C ARG A 35 0.74 -12.79 12.67
N TYR A 36 -0.06 -13.44 11.82
CA TYR A 36 -1.44 -13.82 12.14
C TYR A 36 -1.50 -15.29 12.56
N VAL A 37 -2.29 -15.57 13.59
CA VAL A 37 -2.51 -16.91 14.13
C VAL A 37 -4.00 -17.24 14.05
N LEU A 38 -4.30 -18.34 13.37
CA LEU A 38 -5.65 -18.83 13.18
C LEU A 38 -5.68 -20.33 13.45
N ASN A 39 -6.19 -20.70 14.62
CA ASN A 39 -6.36 -22.11 15.00
C ASN A 39 -7.44 -22.76 14.13
N HIS A 40 -7.09 -23.85 13.46
CA HIS A 40 -7.99 -24.59 12.58
C HIS A 40 -7.60 -26.07 12.54
N PRO A 41 -8.54 -26.99 12.23
CA PRO A 41 -8.25 -28.42 12.19
C PRO A 41 -7.31 -28.77 11.03
N ASN A 42 -6.43 -29.73 11.26
CA ASN A 42 -5.49 -30.28 10.28
C ASN A 42 -4.63 -29.22 9.58
N PRO A 43 -3.82 -28.45 10.33
CA PRO A 43 -2.90 -27.48 9.72
C PRO A 43 -1.89 -28.20 8.81
N ASP A 44 -1.51 -27.54 7.71
CA ASP A 44 -0.40 -27.99 6.88
C ASP A 44 0.95 -27.87 7.62
N ASP A 45 2.03 -28.37 7.03
CA ASP A 45 3.38 -28.40 7.64
C ASP A 45 3.90 -27.03 8.10
N ARG A 46 3.33 -25.93 7.59
CA ARG A 46 3.71 -24.57 7.99
C ARG A 46 2.95 -24.10 9.25
N GLY A 47 2.02 -24.90 9.78
CA GLY A 47 1.28 -24.64 11.01
C GLY A 47 0.13 -23.64 10.87
N VAL A 48 -0.31 -23.08 12.00
CA VAL A 48 -1.46 -22.17 12.13
C VAL A 48 -1.11 -20.68 11.99
N GLU A 49 0.16 -20.35 11.78
CA GLU A 49 0.64 -18.96 11.79
C GLU A 49 1.20 -18.51 10.44
N ARG A 50 0.86 -17.30 9.99
CA ARG A 50 1.38 -16.75 8.74
C ARG A 50 1.64 -15.26 8.84
N PHE A 51 2.76 -14.83 8.27
CA PHE A 51 3.03 -13.42 8.03
C PHE A 51 2.27 -12.92 6.82
N PHE A 52 1.58 -11.79 6.97
CA PHE A 52 1.02 -11.02 5.87
C PHE A 52 1.33 -9.53 6.07
N SER A 53 1.56 -8.84 4.95
CA SER A 53 1.61 -7.39 4.91
C SER A 53 0.28 -6.79 5.38
N ILE A 54 0.38 -5.72 6.16
CA ILE A 54 -0.78 -4.89 6.48
C ILE A 54 -1.05 -4.01 5.27
N ALA A 55 -2.16 -4.25 4.60
CA ALA A 55 -2.54 -3.51 3.41
C ALA A 55 -3.18 -2.15 3.73
N SER A 56 -3.57 -1.90 4.98
CA SER A 56 -4.11 -0.64 5.48
C SER A 56 -3.04 0.30 6.05
N ALA A 57 -3.31 1.60 5.96
CA ALA A 57 -2.48 2.63 6.56
C ALA A 57 -2.84 2.86 8.03
N PRO A 58 -1.89 3.30 8.89
CA PRO A 58 -2.13 3.50 10.33
C PRO A 58 -3.32 4.42 10.66
N HIS A 59 -3.56 5.45 9.85
CA HIS A 59 -4.66 6.39 10.02
C HIS A 59 -6.05 5.78 9.75
N GLU A 60 -6.13 4.65 9.03
CA GLU A 60 -7.39 3.95 8.75
C GLU A 60 -7.92 3.19 10.00
N LYS A 61 -7.10 3.04 11.05
CA LYS A 61 -7.43 2.44 12.37
C LYS A 61 -7.97 1.00 12.35
N HIS A 62 -7.86 0.32 11.21
CA HIS A 62 -8.17 -1.10 11.06
C HIS A 62 -7.01 -1.80 10.37
N VAL A 63 -6.86 -3.10 10.61
CA VAL A 63 -5.86 -3.93 9.94
C VAL A 63 -6.51 -4.64 8.77
N MET A 64 -6.01 -4.40 7.57
CA MET A 64 -6.51 -5.04 6.36
C MET A 64 -5.51 -6.08 5.86
N LEU A 65 -5.95 -7.33 5.80
CA LEU A 65 -5.19 -8.45 5.23
C LEU A 65 -5.76 -8.75 3.85
N THR A 66 -4.98 -8.58 2.80
CA THR A 66 -5.39 -8.92 1.43
C THR A 66 -4.62 -10.13 0.94
N THR A 67 -5.33 -11.13 0.40
CA THR A 67 -4.67 -12.31 -0.16
C THR A 67 -5.37 -12.85 -1.40
N ARG A 68 -4.58 -13.47 -2.28
CA ARG A 68 -5.07 -14.24 -3.43
C ARG A 68 -5.21 -15.72 -3.06
N PHE A 69 -6.31 -16.31 -3.49
CA PHE A 69 -6.63 -17.74 -3.34
C PHE A 69 -6.27 -18.48 -4.63
N ALA A 70 -5.21 -19.28 -4.59
CA ALA A 70 -4.91 -20.21 -5.68
C ALA A 70 -5.75 -21.49 -5.53
N PRO A 71 -5.94 -22.29 -6.59
CA PRO A 71 -6.62 -23.60 -6.51
C PRO A 71 -6.04 -24.48 -5.39
N LYS A 72 -4.71 -24.49 -5.25
CA LYS A 72 -3.99 -25.13 -4.14
C LYS A 72 -3.67 -24.11 -3.03
N SER A 73 -4.70 -23.66 -2.31
CA SER A 73 -4.54 -22.77 -1.15
C SER A 73 -4.11 -23.53 0.10
N SER A 74 -3.31 -22.88 0.96
CA SER A 74 -2.89 -23.43 2.26
C SER A 74 -4.08 -23.66 3.19
N SER A 75 -3.89 -24.54 4.17
CA SER A 75 -4.85 -24.81 5.25
C SER A 75 -5.29 -23.51 5.94
N PHE A 76 -4.33 -22.65 6.29
CA PHE A 76 -4.55 -21.31 6.85
C PHE A 76 -5.47 -20.45 5.98
N LYS A 77 -5.21 -20.36 4.67
CA LYS A 77 -6.03 -19.53 3.77
C LYS A 77 -7.44 -20.08 3.69
N LYS A 78 -7.61 -21.40 3.61
CA LYS A 78 -8.94 -22.02 3.62
C LYS A 78 -9.71 -21.68 4.89
N ALA A 79 -9.05 -21.74 6.05
CA ALA A 79 -9.64 -21.32 7.32
C ALA A 79 -10.00 -19.82 7.31
N LEU A 80 -9.09 -18.96 6.83
CA LEU A 80 -9.31 -17.51 6.72
C LEU A 80 -10.54 -17.18 5.85
N LYS A 81 -10.74 -17.90 4.75
CA LYS A 81 -11.89 -17.71 3.84
C LYS A 81 -13.23 -18.04 4.50
N ASN A 82 -13.23 -18.92 5.50
CA ASN A 82 -14.43 -19.36 6.18
C ASN A 82 -14.83 -18.47 7.36
N LEU A 83 -14.00 -17.48 7.72
CA LEU A 83 -14.32 -16.52 8.77
C LEU A 83 -15.55 -15.68 8.41
N ARG A 84 -16.35 -15.39 9.42
CA ARG A 84 -17.52 -14.52 9.35
C ARG A 84 -17.27 -13.25 10.17
N PRO A 85 -17.92 -12.12 9.83
CA PRO A 85 -17.90 -10.95 10.67
C PRO A 85 -18.25 -11.31 12.12
N GLY A 86 -17.43 -10.86 13.07
CA GLY A 86 -17.51 -11.23 14.49
C GLY A 86 -16.53 -12.33 14.93
N ASP A 87 -15.99 -13.13 14.00
CA ASP A 87 -14.96 -14.11 14.34
C ASP A 87 -13.65 -13.41 14.71
N ALA A 88 -12.89 -14.03 15.60
CA ALA A 88 -11.64 -13.48 16.09
C ALA A 88 -10.43 -14.30 15.65
N ILE A 89 -9.33 -13.60 15.40
CA ILE A 89 -8.00 -14.17 15.19
C ILE A 89 -7.01 -13.51 16.12
N GLU A 90 -5.87 -14.16 16.31
CA GLU A 90 -4.74 -13.56 17.01
C GLU A 90 -3.73 -13.03 16.02
N ALA A 91 -3.03 -11.97 16.38
CA ALA A 91 -1.85 -11.53 15.66
C ALA A 91 -0.84 -10.88 16.59
N HIS A 92 0.43 -10.89 16.22
CA HIS A 92 1.56 -10.33 16.96
C HIS A 92 2.74 -10.11 16.01
N ASP A 93 3.87 -9.66 16.55
CA ASP A 93 5.12 -9.38 15.83
C ASP A 93 4.95 -8.52 14.58
N LEU A 94 4.93 -7.20 14.82
CA LEU A 94 5.08 -6.22 13.75
C LEU A 94 6.51 -6.23 13.23
N GLU A 95 6.68 -6.59 11.96
CA GLU A 95 7.96 -6.73 11.30
C GLU A 95 7.95 -6.04 9.91
N GLY A 96 9.08 -6.05 9.21
CA GLY A 96 9.18 -5.70 7.80
C GLY A 96 9.80 -4.34 7.53
N ASP A 97 10.68 -4.33 6.52
CA ASP A 97 11.52 -3.18 6.15
C ASP A 97 10.96 -2.37 4.97
N PHE A 98 9.76 -2.70 4.49
CA PHE A 98 9.07 -1.99 3.40
C PHE A 98 8.41 -0.70 3.89
N VAL A 99 9.16 0.11 4.63
CA VAL A 99 8.70 1.38 5.20
C VAL A 99 9.39 2.54 4.48
N VAL A 100 8.61 3.58 4.19
CA VAL A 100 9.08 4.78 3.52
C VAL A 100 9.08 5.91 4.54
N ASP A 101 10.25 6.46 4.82
CA ASP A 101 10.38 7.68 5.60
C ASP A 101 10.19 8.91 4.71
N ASP A 102 9.66 10.00 5.27
CA ASP A 102 9.38 11.27 4.58
C ASP A 102 10.69 12.03 4.28
N SER A 103 11.59 11.41 3.50
CA SER A 103 12.78 12.06 2.96
C SER A 103 12.52 12.54 1.53
N GLU A 104 13.25 13.58 1.12
CA GLU A 104 13.28 14.13 -0.25
C GLU A 104 13.76 13.13 -1.33
N THR A 105 13.94 11.86 -0.97
CA THR A 105 14.39 10.78 -1.82
C THR A 105 13.28 10.34 -2.78
N THR A 106 13.63 10.14 -4.05
CA THR A 106 12.69 9.56 -5.02
C THR A 106 12.70 8.03 -4.90
N PHE A 107 11.52 7.44 -4.67
CA PHE A 107 11.34 5.99 -4.56
C PHE A 107 10.74 5.41 -5.85
N VAL A 108 11.22 4.22 -6.24
CA VAL A 108 10.63 3.40 -7.31
C VAL A 108 10.07 2.12 -6.69
N PHE A 109 8.77 1.88 -6.85
CA PHE A 109 8.09 0.70 -6.33
C PHE A 109 7.81 -0.28 -7.46
N ILE A 110 8.20 -1.54 -7.28
CA ILE A 110 7.96 -2.62 -8.25
C ILE A 110 7.18 -3.72 -7.53
N ALA A 111 5.95 -3.98 -7.96
CA ALA A 111 5.09 -5.01 -7.40
C ALA A 111 4.56 -5.94 -8.48
N GLY A 112 4.40 -7.22 -8.11
CA GLY A 112 3.70 -8.22 -8.91
C GLY A 112 2.68 -8.98 -8.05
N GLY A 113 1.47 -9.17 -8.57
CA GLY A 113 0.41 -9.92 -7.90
C GLY A 113 0.10 -9.38 -6.50
N ILE A 114 0.07 -10.27 -5.50
CA ILE A 114 -0.28 -9.90 -4.11
C ILE A 114 0.81 -9.05 -3.42
N GLY A 115 2.01 -8.96 -3.99
CA GLY A 115 3.10 -8.12 -3.50
C GLY A 115 2.82 -6.62 -3.57
N ILE A 116 1.69 -6.18 -4.17
CA ILE A 116 1.24 -4.78 -4.17
C ILE A 116 0.74 -4.29 -2.80
N THR A 117 0.40 -5.21 -1.91
CA THR A 117 -0.25 -4.93 -0.62
C THR A 117 0.51 -3.98 0.31
N PRO A 118 1.83 -4.10 0.56
CA PRO A 118 2.55 -3.11 1.36
C PRO A 118 2.53 -1.71 0.73
N PHE A 119 2.54 -1.63 -0.61
CA PHE A 119 2.52 -0.35 -1.31
C PHE A 119 1.15 0.33 -1.23
N ARG A 120 0.05 -0.44 -1.19
CA ARG A 120 -1.27 0.13 -0.89
C ARG A 120 -1.24 0.90 0.43
N ALA A 121 -0.70 0.29 1.49
CA ALA A 121 -0.60 0.94 2.79
C ALA A 121 0.23 2.21 2.72
N ILE A 122 1.36 2.19 2.01
CA ILE A 122 2.22 3.36 1.83
C ILE A 122 1.46 4.48 1.10
N PHE A 123 0.81 4.18 -0.03
CA PHE A 123 0.10 5.18 -0.85
C PHE A 123 -1.18 5.72 -0.20
N ALA A 124 -1.77 4.98 0.74
CA ALA A 124 -2.92 5.45 1.51
C ALA A 124 -2.54 6.53 2.54
N ARG A 125 -1.25 6.77 2.83
CA ARG A 125 -0.83 7.83 3.77
C ARG A 125 -1.27 9.24 3.29
N PRO A 126 -1.83 10.09 4.18
CA PRO A 126 -2.33 11.41 3.81
C PRO A 126 -1.28 12.45 3.34
N GLY A 127 0.02 12.14 3.40
CA GLY A 127 1.11 13.00 2.88
C GLY A 127 1.56 12.68 1.43
N LEU A 128 1.58 11.41 1.04
CA LEU A 128 2.02 10.97 -0.30
C LEU A 128 1.04 11.37 -1.41
N GLN A 129 -0.26 11.44 -1.10
CA GLN A 129 -1.29 11.86 -2.05
C GLN A 129 -1.23 13.35 -2.37
N GLN A 130 -0.77 14.18 -1.44
CA GLN A 130 -0.67 15.63 -1.66
C GLN A 130 0.50 15.98 -2.58
N GLU A 131 1.63 15.31 -2.42
CA GLU A 131 2.83 15.56 -3.23
C GLU A 131 2.63 15.15 -4.70
N THR A 132 1.98 14.01 -4.92
CA THR A 132 1.60 13.55 -6.27
C THR A 132 0.56 14.47 -6.91
N ALA A 133 -0.45 14.93 -6.17
CA ALA A 133 -1.42 15.90 -6.68
C ALA A 133 -0.78 17.25 -7.03
N LYS A 134 0.14 17.76 -6.18
CA LYS A 134 0.90 18.98 -6.43
C LYS A 134 1.82 18.87 -7.65
N ARG A 135 2.55 17.76 -7.80
CA ARG A 135 3.41 17.49 -8.96
C ARG A 135 2.59 17.32 -10.24
N ALA A 136 1.47 16.60 -10.20
CA ALA A 136 0.56 16.47 -11.33
C ALA A 136 -0.10 17.80 -11.72
N ALA A 137 -0.42 18.66 -10.75
CA ALA A 137 -0.92 20.02 -11.00
C ALA A 137 0.17 20.93 -11.57
N SER A 138 1.41 20.81 -11.09
CA SER A 138 2.58 21.53 -11.62
C SER A 138 2.89 21.12 -13.06
N LEU A 139 2.86 19.82 -13.37
CA LEU A 139 3.01 19.29 -14.74
C LEU A 139 1.88 19.75 -15.65
N ARG A 140 0.62 19.79 -15.17
CA ARG A 140 -0.52 20.36 -15.93
C ARG A 140 -0.36 21.86 -16.21
N LYS A 141 0.09 22.65 -15.23
CA LYS A 141 0.42 24.08 -15.41
C LYS A 141 1.59 24.27 -16.37
N TRP A 142 2.61 23.42 -16.29
CA TRP A 142 3.75 23.41 -17.20
C TRP A 142 3.28 23.10 -18.63
N TRP A 143 2.43 22.07 -18.81
CA TRP A 143 1.86 21.69 -20.11
C TRP A 143 0.97 22.78 -20.72
N GLN A 144 0.12 23.44 -19.92
CA GLN A 144 -0.69 24.58 -20.38
C GLN A 144 0.15 25.78 -20.83
N ARG A 145 1.33 25.95 -20.23
CA ARG A 145 2.30 26.98 -20.59
C ARG A 145 3.12 26.63 -21.84
N PHE A 146 3.02 25.39 -22.31
CA PHE A 146 3.52 24.87 -23.58
C PHE A 146 2.39 24.70 -24.62
N SER A 147 1.36 25.55 -24.60
CA SER A 147 0.42 25.63 -25.72
C SER A 147 1.19 25.99 -27.01
N VAL A 148 1.31 25.02 -27.90
CA VAL A 148 1.87 25.20 -29.24
C VAL A 148 1.06 26.28 -29.94
N SER A 149 1.67 27.44 -30.20
CA SER A 149 1.14 28.41 -31.17
C SER A 149 1.10 27.71 -32.53
N LYS A 150 -0.11 27.39 -33.01
CA LYS A 150 -0.32 26.76 -34.33
C LYS A 150 0.12 27.62 -35.54
N ARG A 151 0.74 28.80 -35.35
CA ARG A 151 1.06 29.73 -36.45
C ARG A 151 2.51 29.73 -36.94
N THR A 152 3.45 29.12 -36.23
CA THR A 152 4.85 29.09 -36.66
C THR A 152 5.46 27.80 -36.15
N GLY A 153 5.79 26.86 -37.03
CA GLY A 153 6.38 25.55 -36.70
C GLY A 153 7.79 25.64 -36.11
N CYS A 154 7.96 26.37 -35.00
CA CYS A 154 9.19 26.46 -34.23
C CYS A 154 8.89 26.20 -32.76
N ILE A 155 9.48 25.14 -32.22
CA ILE A 155 9.55 24.87 -30.78
C ILE A 155 10.55 25.85 -30.18
N LYS A 156 10.09 26.93 -29.54
CA LYS A 156 10.99 27.79 -28.75
C LYS A 156 11.34 27.05 -27.45
N ARG A 157 12.56 26.52 -27.35
CA ARG A 157 13.12 26.08 -26.06
C ARG A 157 13.37 27.31 -25.18
N ALA A 158 12.73 27.37 -24.01
CA ALA A 158 13.12 28.29 -22.96
C ALA A 158 14.30 27.67 -22.19
N ALA A 159 15.51 28.15 -22.45
CA ALA A 159 16.68 27.83 -21.62
C ALA A 159 16.60 28.58 -20.28
N PRO A 160 17.06 28.01 -19.15
CA PRO A 160 17.16 28.73 -17.90
C PRO A 160 18.30 29.74 -17.97
N ARG A 161 18.01 30.95 -17.50
CA ARG A 161 18.88 32.12 -17.46
C ARG A 161 19.98 31.89 -16.40
N VAL A 162 21.14 31.40 -16.81
CA VAL A 162 22.36 31.49 -15.98
C VAL A 162 22.79 32.95 -15.98
N GLN A 163 22.49 33.66 -14.90
CA GLN A 163 23.21 34.89 -14.56
C GLN A 163 24.60 34.48 -14.10
N ASN A 164 25.63 34.79 -14.89
CA ASN A 164 26.91 35.15 -14.29
C ASN A 164 27.58 36.26 -15.10
N ARG A 165 27.84 37.34 -14.38
CA ARG A 165 28.67 38.48 -14.77
C ARG A 165 30.08 37.98 -15.07
N LEU A 166 30.71 38.52 -16.10
CA LEU A 166 32.05 39.09 -15.97
C LEU A 166 32.36 39.93 -17.22
N CYS A 167 32.38 41.24 -17.02
CA CYS A 167 33.07 42.18 -17.89
C CYS A 167 34.59 41.99 -17.70
N ARG A 168 35.31 41.73 -18.79
CA ARG A 168 36.35 42.61 -19.34
C ARG A 168 36.68 42.18 -20.75
#